data_AF-A0A7M2C0Y5-F1
#
_entry.id   AF-A0A7M2C0Y5-F1
#
_cell.length_a   1.000
_cell.length_b   1.000
_cell.length_c   1.000
_cell.angle_alpha   90.00
_cell.angle_beta   90.00
_cell.angle_gamma   90.00
#
_symmetry.space_group_name_H-M   'P 1'
#
loop_
_entity.id
_entity.type
_entity.pdbx_description
1 polymer ?
#
loop_
_entity_poly.entity_id
_entity_poly.type
_entity_poly.pdbx_seq_one_letter_code
_entity_poly.pdbx_strand_id
1 'polypeptide(L)'
;MKAYSTQTERAYDSWEDLVAEEANGYGVVVMMQAESLKSGRPQTYSRLIGPFDDQKKARNKAAAVRRAWKRAKDRDPRIKLLGVSVEPIWPDLRFGTRD
;
A
#
# COMPACT_ATOMS: atom_id res chain seq x y z
N MET A 1 3.90 22.60 5.39
CA MET A 1 2.74 22.70 4.45
C MET A 1 1.56 22.13 5.22
N LYS A 2 0.47 22.89 5.38
CA LYS A 2 -0.72 22.40 6.10
C LYS A 2 -1.41 21.30 5.28
N ALA A 3 -1.90 20.27 5.95
CA ALA A 3 -2.67 19.20 5.32
C ALA A 3 -4.16 19.35 5.64
N TYR A 4 -5.04 18.89 4.75
CA TYR A 4 -6.48 18.97 4.94
C TYR A 4 -7.10 17.60 4.69
N SER A 5 -7.92 17.12 5.64
CA SER A 5 -8.70 15.91 5.47
C SER A 5 -10.09 16.25 4.93
N THR A 6 -10.40 15.75 3.73
CA THR A 6 -11.76 15.84 3.17
C THR A 6 -12.75 14.91 3.87
N GLN A 7 -12.28 13.98 4.70
CA GLN A 7 -13.13 13.03 5.42
C GLN A 7 -13.70 13.62 6.71
N THR A 8 -12.89 14.41 7.42
CA THR A 8 -13.26 15.02 8.72
C THR A 8 -13.44 16.53 8.64
N GLU A 9 -13.14 17.14 7.48
CA GLU A 9 -13.12 18.59 7.24
C GLU A 9 -12.17 19.35 8.17
N ARG A 10 -11.08 18.69 8.61
CA ARG A 10 -10.07 19.26 9.51
C ARG A 10 -8.78 19.61 8.80
N ALA A 11 -8.17 20.72 9.23
CA ALA A 11 -6.82 21.10 8.82
C ALA A 11 -5.81 20.70 9.90
N TYR A 12 -4.66 20.19 9.46
CA TYR A 12 -3.53 19.77 10.29
C TYR A 12 -2.29 20.59 9.93
N ASP A 13 -1.40 20.79 10.90
CA ASP A 13 -0.20 21.60 10.72
C ASP A 13 0.80 20.95 9.75
N SER A 14 0.80 19.62 9.68
CA SER A 14 1.58 18.83 8.73
C SER A 14 0.82 17.61 8.18
N TRP A 15 1.38 16.98 7.15
CA TRP A 15 0.87 15.71 6.63
C TRP A 15 1.06 14.58 7.66
N GLU A 16 2.16 14.62 8.39
CA GLU A 16 2.49 13.67 9.44
C GLU A 16 1.44 13.69 10.56
N ASP A 17 0.98 14.87 10.98
CA ASP A 17 -0.07 15.02 11.99
C ASP A 17 -1.40 14.46 11.50
N LEU A 18 -1.77 14.73 10.24
CA LEU A 18 -2.98 14.17 9.63
C LEU A 18 -2.93 12.64 9.65
N VAL A 19 -1.82 12.05 9.21
CA VAL A 19 -1.64 10.59 9.20
C VAL A 19 -1.69 10.02 10.61
N ALA A 20 -1.07 10.67 11.59
CA ALA A 20 -1.06 10.20 12.98
C ALA A 20 -2.46 10.16 13.61
N GLU A 21 -3.32 11.13 13.27
CA GLU A 21 -4.66 11.23 13.85
C GLU A 21 -5.72 10.42 13.11
N GLU A 22 -5.60 10.29 11.78
CA GLU A 22 -6.68 9.72 10.97
C GLU A 22 -6.38 8.34 10.36
N ALA A 23 -5.11 7.93 10.26
CA ALA A 23 -4.77 6.61 9.72
C ALA A 23 -4.69 5.53 10.79
N ASN A 24 -5.09 4.31 10.46
CA ASN A 24 -4.92 3.11 11.30
C ASN A 24 -3.54 2.46 11.07
N GLY A 25 -2.48 3.26 11.25
CA GLY A 25 -1.10 2.87 11.00
C GLY A 25 -0.75 2.77 9.50
N TYR A 26 0.27 1.97 9.19
CA TYR A 26 0.85 1.86 7.86
C TYR A 26 0.73 0.44 7.30
N GLY A 27 0.53 0.33 6.00
CA GLY A 27 0.54 -0.92 5.25
C GLY A 27 1.63 -0.94 4.19
N VAL A 28 2.14 -2.13 3.89
CA VAL A 28 2.99 -2.36 2.72
C VAL A 28 2.10 -2.89 1.59
N VAL A 29 1.96 -2.11 0.52
CA VAL A 29 1.24 -2.52 -0.68
C VAL A 29 2.23 -3.16 -1.64
N VAL A 30 2.02 -4.45 -1.93
CA VAL A 30 2.82 -5.22 -2.89
C VAL A 30 1.99 -5.39 -4.16
N MET A 31 2.43 -4.76 -5.25
CA MET A 31 1.79 -4.86 -6.55
C MET A 31 2.53 -5.86 -7.42
N MET A 32 1.81 -6.85 -7.92
CA MET A 32 2.35 -7.93 -8.72
C MET A 32 1.53 -8.12 -9.99
N GLN A 33 2.17 -8.67 -11.01
CA GLN A 33 1.53 -9.13 -12.23
C GLN A 33 1.86 -10.61 -12.42
N ALA A 34 0.87 -11.42 -12.75
CA ALA A 34 1.08 -12.79 -13.17
C ALA A 34 0.35 -13.05 -14.49
N GLU A 35 0.91 -13.89 -15.35
CA GLU A 35 0.20 -14.38 -16.52
C GLU A 35 -0.83 -15.45 -16.11
N SER A 36 -2.08 -15.28 -16.55
CA SER A 36 -3.14 -16.24 -16.29
C SER A 36 -2.88 -17.56 -17.03
N LEU A 37 -2.89 -18.68 -16.30
CA LEU A 37 -2.75 -20.02 -16.88
C LEU A 37 -3.89 -20.38 -17.85
N LYS A 38 -5.06 -19.74 -17.71
CA LYS A 38 -6.25 -20.02 -18.53
C LYS A 38 -6.27 -19.19 -19.81
N SER A 39 -5.88 -17.91 -19.75
CA SER A 39 -6.08 -16.97 -20.84
C SER A 39 -4.79 -16.42 -21.45
N GLY A 40 -3.62 -16.69 -20.87
CA GLY A 40 -2.33 -16.12 -21.29
C GLY A 40 -2.25 -14.59 -21.11
N ARG A 41 -3.26 -13.97 -20.48
CA ARG A 41 -3.31 -12.51 -20.29
C ARG A 41 -2.65 -12.12 -18.97
N PRO A 42 -1.94 -10.98 -18.93
CA PRO A 42 -1.41 -10.44 -17.68
C PRO A 42 -2.54 -10.03 -16.74
N GLN A 43 -2.44 -10.44 -15.47
CA GLN A 43 -3.34 -10.07 -14.40
C GLN A 43 -2.56 -9.39 -13.29
N THR A 44 -2.95 -8.17 -12.95
CA THR A 44 -2.37 -7.41 -11.85
C THR A 44 -3.16 -7.66 -10.57
N TYR A 45 -2.46 -7.86 -9.47
CA TYR A 45 -3.05 -7.97 -8.15
C TYR A 45 -2.19 -7.22 -7.13
N SER A 46 -2.84 -6.77 -6.07
CA SER A 46 -2.19 -6.17 -4.92
C SER A 46 -2.35 -7.05 -3.69
N ARG A 47 -1.36 -7.00 -2.80
CA ARG A 47 -1.42 -7.59 -1.47
C ARG A 47 -1.05 -6.51 -0.46
N LEU A 48 -1.88 -6.35 0.56
CA LEU A 48 -1.58 -5.50 1.71
C LEU A 48 -0.94 -6.35 2.81
N ILE A 49 0.13 -5.85 3.42
CA ILE A 49 0.75 -6.42 4.61
C ILE A 49 0.73 -5.34 5.69
N GLY A 50 0.14 -5.62 6.85
CA GLY A 50 -0.04 -4.67 7.94
C GLY A 50 -1.32 -4.95 8.75
N PRO A 51 -1.76 -4.02 9.62
CA PRO A 51 -1.15 -2.70 9.87
C PRO A 51 0.17 -2.80 10.65
N PHE A 52 1.02 -1.80 10.45
CA PHE A 52 2.19 -1.49 11.26
C PHE A 52 1.93 -0.19 12.02
N ASP A 53 2.27 -0.18 13.30
CA ASP A 53 2.18 0.99 14.18
C ASP A 53 3.15 2.12 13.81
N ASP A 54 4.27 1.79 13.16
CA ASP A 54 5.32 2.74 12.78
C ASP A 54 5.71 2.61 11.30
N GLN A 55 5.81 3.75 10.60
CA GLN A 55 6.24 3.84 9.22
C GLN A 55 7.61 3.20 8.99
N LYS A 56 8.54 3.30 9.95
CA LYS A 56 9.87 2.68 9.84
C LYS A 56 9.78 1.16 9.81
N LYS A 57 8.90 0.55 10.61
CA LYS A 57 8.66 -0.91 10.57
C LYS A 57 8.07 -1.33 9.23
N ALA A 58 7.10 -0.59 8.70
CA ALA A 58 6.55 -0.83 7.37
C ALA A 58 7.62 -0.70 6.26
N ARG A 59 8.49 0.32 6.32
CA ARG A 59 9.63 0.49 5.39
C ARG A 59 10.61 -0.67 5.45
N ASN A 60 10.94 -1.14 6.65
CA ASN A 60 11.80 -2.32 6.84
C ASN A 60 11.17 -3.57 6.22
N LYS A 61 9.86 -3.77 6.41
CA LYS A 61 9.12 -4.86 5.78
C LYS A 61 9.11 -4.73 4.26
N ALA A 62 8.85 -3.54 3.71
CA ALA A 62 8.90 -3.28 2.26
C ALA A 62 10.28 -3.61 1.67
N ALA A 63 11.36 -3.22 2.33
CA ALA A 63 12.72 -3.58 1.93
C ALA A 63 12.95 -5.10 1.98
N ALA A 64 12.44 -5.78 3.01
CA ALA A 64 12.51 -7.24 3.11
C ALA A 64 11.75 -7.94 1.97
N VAL A 65 10.57 -7.44 1.59
CA VAL A 65 9.79 -7.96 0.44
C VAL A 65 10.57 -7.79 -0.86
N ARG A 66 11.13 -6.60 -1.13
CA ARG A 66 11.95 -6.37 -2.33
C ARG A 66 13.16 -7.30 -2.39
N ARG A 67 13.84 -7.53 -1.26
CA ARG A 67 14.96 -8.49 -1.17
C ARG A 67 14.51 -9.93 -1.41
N ALA A 68 13.37 -10.33 -0.84
CA ALA A 68 12.81 -11.67 -1.06
C ALA A 68 12.46 -11.88 -2.53
N TRP A 69 11.81 -10.90 -3.18
CA TRP A 69 11.54 -10.93 -4.61
C TRP A 69 12.82 -11.06 -5.43
N LYS A 70 13.85 -10.24 -5.16
CA LYS A 70 15.13 -10.32 -5.88
C LYS A 70 15.76 -11.71 -5.86
N ARG A 71 15.57 -12.48 -4.78
CA ARG A 71 16.06 -13.87 -4.66
C ARG A 71 15.17 -14.91 -5.37
N ALA A 72 13.91 -14.56 -5.65
CA ALA A 72 12.92 -15.47 -6.19
C ALA A 72 12.48 -15.14 -7.63
N LYS A 73 12.86 -13.97 -8.17
CA LYS A 73 12.40 -13.45 -9.46
C LYS A 73 12.66 -14.41 -10.64
N ASP A 74 13.72 -15.21 -10.55
CA ASP A 74 14.13 -16.11 -11.62
C ASP A 74 13.49 -17.51 -11.47
N ARG A 75 12.69 -17.74 -10.42
CA ARG A 75 11.99 -19.04 -10.19
C ARG A 75 10.75 -19.21 -11.06
N ASP A 76 10.03 -18.12 -11.34
CA ASP A 76 8.87 -18.13 -12.22
C ASP A 76 8.84 -16.86 -13.07
N PRO A 77 9.20 -16.94 -14.36
CA PRO A 77 9.26 -15.78 -15.25
C PRO A 77 7.88 -15.17 -15.57
N ARG A 78 6.78 -15.88 -15.26
CA ARG A 78 5.41 -15.38 -15.49
C ARG A 78 4.98 -14.38 -14.42
N ILE A 79 5.70 -14.32 -13.30
CA ILE A 79 5.41 -13.43 -12.19
C ILE A 79 6.35 -12.24 -12.25
N LYS A 80 5.81 -11.03 -12.07
CA LYS A 80 6.55 -9.78 -12.02
C LYS A 80 6.13 -8.99 -10.79
N LEU A 81 7.10 -8.44 -10.07
CA LEU A 81 6.86 -7.41 -9.08
C LEU A 81 6.80 -6.05 -9.80
N LEU A 82 5.65 -5.39 -9.75
CA LEU A 82 5.47 -4.07 -10.34
C LEU A 82 5.92 -2.97 -9.39
N GLY A 83 5.65 -3.15 -8.10
CA GLY A 83 6.01 -2.16 -7.09
C GLY A 83 5.77 -2.65 -5.67
N VAL A 84 6.44 -1.98 -4.74
CA VAL A 84 6.19 -2.12 -3.31
C VAL A 84 6.16 -0.70 -2.76
N SER A 85 5.06 -0.31 -2.13
CA SER A 85 4.94 1.00 -1.47
C SER A 85 4.55 0.84 0.00
N VAL A 86 4.73 1.92 0.76
CA VAL A 86 4.31 2.02 2.16
C VAL A 86 3.29 3.13 2.20
N GLU A 87 2.06 2.78 2.57
CA GLU A 87 0.92 3.71 2.57
C GLU A 87 0.31 3.77 3.97
N PRO A 88 -0.18 4.92 4.42
CA PRO A 88 -1.10 4.97 5.55
C PRO A 88 -2.36 4.14 5.24
N ILE A 89 -2.89 3.44 6.24
CA ILE A 89 -4.15 2.70 6.12
C ILE A 89 -5.27 3.62 6.56
N TRP A 90 -5.95 4.20 5.58
CA TRP A 90 -7.11 5.06 5.85
C TRP A 90 -8.34 4.21 6.19
N PRO A 91 -9.20 4.66 7.12
CA PRO A 91 -10.54 4.11 7.28
C PRO A 91 -11.32 4.21 5.96
N ASP A 92 -12.38 3.41 5.81
CA ASP A 92 -13.15 3.33 4.58
C ASP A 92 -13.48 4.72 4.03
N LEU A 93 -13.12 4.92 2.76
CA LEU A 93 -13.54 6.10 2.02
C LEU A 93 -15.07 6.07 1.97
N ARG A 94 -15.70 7.04 2.63
CA ARG A 94 -17.12 7.30 2.42
C ARG A 94 -17.26 7.86 1.02
N PHE A 95 -17.48 6.98 0.03
CA PHE A 95 -18.05 7.40 -1.24
C PHE A 95 -19.43 7.95 -0.92
N GLY A 96 -19.57 9.27 -0.91
CA GLY A 96 -20.79 9.93 -0.49
C GLY A 96 -22.00 9.27 -1.14
N THR A 97 -22.91 8.74 -0.33
CA THR A 97 -24.29 8.58 -0.76
C THR A 97 -24.78 10.00 -1.03
N ARG A 98 -24.91 10.33 -2.31
CA ARG A 98 -25.75 11.47 -2.70
C ARG A 98 -27.15 11.13 -2.23
N ASP A 99 -27.61 11.84 -1.19
CA ASP A 99 -29.05 12.00 -0.95
C ASP A 99 -29.67 12.84 -2.07
#